data_AF-A0A432RYB0-F1
#
_entry.id   AF-A0A432RYB0-F1
#
_cell.length_a   1.000
_cell.length_b   1.000
_cell.length_c   1.000
_cell.angle_alpha   90.00
_cell.angle_beta   90.00
_cell.angle_gamma   90.00
#
_symmetry.space_group_name_H-M   'P 1'
#
loop_
_entity.id
_entity.type
_entity.pdbx_description
1 polymer ?
#
loop_
_entity_poly.entity_id
_entity_poly.type
_entity_poly.pdbx_seq_one_letter_code
_entity_poly.pdbx_strand_id
1 'polypeptide(L)'
;MRVIDIKGMVRIPNGFDISEENFEYNRNFIRKLLIEMFLTEKSGSKKNASKYKYIVENTDIGNIYLIRPAQRRWGFDFVVHIENYTFLNSKKGSNPSHDDILLEIENKLKELDNDLKEIFCEALYKIYLCADPDEINNEYKFLNFTNNEGELSIEAILKLLKWLFIEQDIRYWNYSGRNMLFEGIKNLCNKYNNQNNSS
;
A
#
# COMPACT_ATOMS: atom_id res chain seq x y z
N MET A 1 -12.68 -19.73 6.09
CA MET A 1 -11.84 -18.77 5.34
C MET A 1 -10.59 -19.49 4.92
N ARG A 2 -10.19 -19.45 3.65
CA ARG A 2 -8.92 -20.04 3.19
C ARG A 2 -7.82 -19.00 3.33
N VAL A 3 -6.66 -19.42 3.82
CA VAL A 3 -5.49 -18.55 3.96
C VAL A 3 -4.48 -18.95 2.89
N ILE A 4 -3.97 -17.98 2.15
CA ILE A 4 -2.98 -18.19 1.10
C ILE A 4 -1.84 -17.19 1.35
N ASP A 5 -0.60 -17.65 1.34
CA ASP A 5 0.57 -16.78 1.42
C ASP A 5 1.06 -16.49 0.00
N ILE A 6 1.12 -15.20 -0.36
CA ILE A 6 1.57 -14.73 -1.68
C ILE A 6 2.65 -13.65 -1.54
N LYS A 7 3.35 -13.61 -0.40
CA LYS A 7 4.44 -12.65 -0.16
C LYS A 7 5.49 -12.72 -1.26
N GLY A 8 5.91 -11.54 -1.75
CA GLY A 8 6.91 -11.41 -2.81
C GLY A 8 6.46 -11.88 -4.21
N MET A 9 5.22 -12.36 -4.37
CA MET A 9 4.72 -12.87 -5.67
C MET A 9 4.09 -11.78 -6.53
N VAL A 10 3.53 -10.73 -5.92
CA VAL A 10 2.84 -9.63 -6.62
C VAL A 10 3.70 -8.38 -6.56
N ARG A 11 4.61 -8.26 -7.53
CA ARG A 11 5.53 -7.12 -7.70
C ARG A 11 6.05 -7.06 -9.12
N ILE A 12 6.62 -5.92 -9.50
CA ILE A 12 7.41 -5.81 -10.71
C ILE A 12 8.72 -6.60 -10.51
N PRO A 13 9.17 -7.43 -11.46
CA PRO A 13 10.45 -8.13 -11.33
C PRO A 13 11.64 -7.17 -11.39
N ASN A 14 12.71 -7.52 -10.68
CA ASN A 14 13.95 -6.74 -10.67
C ASN A 14 14.49 -6.51 -12.10
N GLY A 15 14.98 -5.30 -12.35
CA GLY A 15 15.54 -4.91 -13.66
C GLY A 15 14.53 -4.44 -14.69
N PHE A 16 13.23 -4.45 -14.36
CA PHE A 16 12.22 -3.74 -15.15
C PHE A 16 12.27 -2.24 -14.85
N ASP A 17 11.90 -1.45 -15.85
CA ASP A 17 11.92 0.01 -15.76
C ASP A 17 10.75 0.54 -14.91
N ILE A 18 11.10 1.20 -13.80
CA ILE A 18 10.17 1.90 -12.92
C ILE A 18 10.23 3.40 -13.24
N SER A 19 9.64 3.77 -14.38
CA SER A 19 9.54 5.15 -14.87
C SER A 19 8.09 5.52 -15.15
N GLU A 20 7.82 6.81 -15.30
CA GLU A 20 6.49 7.28 -15.75
C GLU A 20 6.11 6.73 -17.14
N GLU A 21 7.10 6.52 -18.01
CA GLU A 21 6.90 5.99 -19.36
C GLU A 21 6.35 4.55 -19.33
N ASN A 22 6.84 3.73 -18.40
CA ASN A 22 6.43 2.34 -18.22
C ASN A 22 5.36 2.14 -17.14
N PHE A 23 4.87 3.22 -16.54
CA PHE A 23 3.97 3.15 -15.40
C PHE A 23 2.68 2.38 -15.68
N GLU A 24 2.02 2.65 -16.81
CA GLU A 24 0.78 1.94 -17.17
C GLU A 24 1.05 0.45 -17.45
N TYR A 25 2.19 0.11 -18.05
CA TYR A 25 2.60 -1.27 -18.23
C TYR A 25 2.78 -1.99 -16.89
N ASN A 26 3.47 -1.35 -15.94
CA ASN A 26 3.71 -1.91 -14.61
C ASN A 26 2.41 -2.15 -13.84
N ARG A 27 1.47 -1.19 -13.89
CA ARG A 27 0.12 -1.36 -13.32
C ARG A 27 -0.61 -2.54 -13.95
N ASN A 28 -0.58 -2.65 -15.28
CA ASN A 28 -1.19 -3.76 -16.02
C ASN A 28 -0.60 -5.12 -15.61
N PHE A 29 0.72 -5.18 -15.47
CA PHE A 29 1.41 -6.39 -15.07
C PHE A 29 1.01 -6.85 -13.66
N ILE A 30 1.05 -5.95 -12.66
CA ILE A 30 0.65 -6.26 -11.29
C ILE A 30 -0.81 -6.73 -11.22
N ARG A 31 -1.71 -6.03 -11.91
CA ARG A 31 -3.13 -6.44 -11.98
C ARG A 31 -3.27 -7.84 -12.54
N LYS A 32 -2.59 -8.13 -13.64
CA LYS A 32 -2.63 -9.46 -14.27
C LYS A 32 -2.22 -10.55 -13.27
N LEU A 33 -1.08 -10.39 -12.58
CA LEU A 33 -0.61 -11.36 -11.59
C LEU A 33 -1.66 -11.64 -10.50
N LEU A 34 -2.23 -10.58 -9.92
CA LEU A 34 -3.19 -10.72 -8.83
C LEU A 34 -4.53 -11.30 -9.31
N ILE A 35 -5.00 -10.90 -10.49
CA ILE A 35 -6.23 -11.44 -11.09
C ILE A 35 -6.08 -12.93 -11.40
N GLU A 36 -4.94 -13.34 -11.96
CA GLU A 36 -4.65 -14.75 -12.21
C GLU A 36 -4.70 -15.58 -10.93
N MET A 37 -4.24 -15.04 -9.80
CA MET A 37 -4.41 -15.68 -8.50
C MET A 37 -5.89 -15.79 -8.10
N PHE A 38 -6.70 -14.75 -8.31
CA PHE A 38 -8.14 -14.78 -7.99
C PHE A 38 -8.92 -15.77 -8.87
N LEU A 39 -8.48 -16.03 -10.10
CA LEU A 39 -9.09 -17.03 -10.98
C LEU A 39 -8.96 -18.46 -10.42
N THR A 40 -8.04 -18.71 -9.50
CA THR A 40 -7.89 -20.02 -8.82
C THR A 40 -8.87 -20.21 -7.66
N GLU A 41 -9.62 -19.16 -7.28
CA GLU A 41 -10.60 -19.23 -6.21
C GLU A 41 -11.77 -20.16 -6.59
N LYS A 42 -12.12 -21.07 -5.67
CA LYS A 42 -13.35 -21.88 -5.81
C LYS A 42 -14.58 -21.01 -5.56
N SER A 43 -15.59 -21.19 -6.39
CA SER A 43 -16.91 -20.55 -6.26
C SER A 43 -17.53 -20.77 -4.88
N GLY A 44 -18.33 -19.79 -4.43
CA GLY A 44 -19.18 -19.93 -3.25
C GLY A 44 -20.36 -20.87 -3.47
N SER A 45 -21.18 -21.03 -2.45
CA SER A 45 -22.46 -21.74 -2.48
C SER A 45 -23.64 -20.76 -2.36
N LYS A 46 -24.86 -21.23 -2.64
CA LYS A 46 -26.11 -20.43 -2.48
C LYS A 46 -26.28 -19.82 -1.07
N LYS A 47 -25.66 -20.42 -0.05
CA LYS A 47 -25.77 -19.97 1.36
C LYS A 47 -24.59 -19.12 1.82
N ASN A 48 -23.40 -19.29 1.23
CA ASN A 48 -22.16 -18.67 1.70
C ASN A 48 -21.17 -18.42 0.55
N ALA A 49 -20.63 -17.21 0.47
CA ALA A 49 -19.48 -16.93 -0.39
C ALA A 49 -18.20 -17.61 0.15
N SER A 50 -17.34 -18.10 -0.75
CA SER A 50 -15.99 -18.54 -0.40
C SER A 50 -15.18 -17.32 0.03
N LYS A 51 -14.61 -17.36 1.25
CA LYS A 51 -13.79 -16.26 1.79
C LYS A 51 -12.31 -16.62 1.77
N TYR A 52 -11.48 -15.69 1.34
CA TYR A 52 -10.03 -15.81 1.25
C TYR A 52 -9.33 -14.72 2.05
N LYS A 53 -8.24 -15.08 2.73
CA LYS A 53 -7.25 -14.19 3.36
C LYS A 53 -5.92 -14.42 2.63
N TYR A 54 -5.44 -13.41 1.91
CA TYR A 54 -4.12 -13.46 1.25
C TYR A 54 -3.11 -12.73 2.12
N ILE A 55 -2.10 -13.41 2.65
CA ILE A 55 -0.98 -12.76 3.32
C ILE A 55 -0.04 -12.24 2.24
N VAL A 56 0.21 -10.93 2.23
CA VAL A 56 0.87 -10.25 1.11
C VAL A 56 2.19 -9.61 1.47
N GLU A 57 2.38 -9.18 2.71
CA GLU A 57 3.63 -8.61 3.20
C GLU A 57 3.82 -8.99 4.67
N ASN A 58 5.08 -9.02 5.12
CA ASN A 58 5.40 -8.95 6.55
C ASN A 58 5.90 -7.53 6.86
N THR A 59 5.58 -7.04 8.05
CA THR A 59 6.14 -5.81 8.64
C THR A 59 6.67 -6.11 10.05
N ASP A 60 7.25 -5.10 10.68
CA ASP A 60 7.71 -5.13 12.07
C ASP A 60 6.59 -5.36 13.09
N ILE A 61 5.36 -4.96 12.76
CA ILE A 61 4.20 -5.10 13.66
C ILE A 61 3.29 -6.29 13.30
N GLY A 62 3.40 -6.87 12.11
CA GLY A 62 2.59 -8.03 11.72
C GLY A 62 2.43 -8.19 10.22
N ASN A 63 1.48 -9.03 9.79
CA ASN A 63 1.23 -9.22 8.36
C ASN A 63 0.30 -8.16 7.80
N ILE A 64 0.56 -7.72 6.56
CA ILE A 64 -0.46 -7.12 5.71
C ILE A 64 -1.17 -8.25 4.98
N TYR A 65 -2.50 -8.18 4.91
CA TYR A 65 -3.31 -9.19 4.27
C TYR A 65 -4.53 -8.61 3.56
N LEU A 66 -4.99 -9.33 2.54
CA LEU A 66 -6.20 -8.99 1.78
C LEU A 66 -7.35 -9.87 2.21
N ILE A 67 -8.54 -9.31 2.39
CA ILE A 67 -9.78 -10.07 2.59
C ILE A 67 -10.63 -10.03 1.32
N ARG A 68 -11.07 -11.21 0.87
CA ARG A 68 -11.92 -11.39 -0.30
C ARG A 68 -13.10 -12.33 -0.05
N PRO A 69 -14.23 -12.14 -0.77
CA PRO A 69 -14.57 -10.94 -1.54
C PRO A 69 -14.82 -9.73 -0.60
N ALA A 70 -14.72 -8.51 -1.11
CA ALA A 70 -15.12 -7.33 -0.34
C ALA A 70 -16.64 -7.34 -0.05
N GLN A 71 -17.06 -6.75 1.08
CA GLN A 71 -18.45 -6.79 1.52
C GLN A 71 -19.43 -6.01 0.62
N ARG A 72 -18.98 -4.94 -0.04
CA ARG A 72 -19.83 -4.11 -0.89
C ARG A 72 -19.89 -4.66 -2.32
N ARG A 73 -21.09 -4.66 -2.91
CA ARG A 73 -21.35 -4.91 -4.34
C ARG A 73 -20.78 -6.21 -4.93
N TRP A 74 -20.89 -7.33 -4.19
CA TRP A 74 -20.62 -8.67 -4.74
C TRP A 74 -19.18 -8.79 -5.30
N GLY A 75 -18.26 -8.03 -4.70
CA GLY A 75 -17.11 -7.41 -5.37
C GLY A 75 -16.01 -8.37 -5.80
N PHE A 76 -15.54 -8.14 -7.04
CA PHE A 76 -14.31 -8.70 -7.58
C PHE A 76 -13.06 -8.13 -6.89
N ASP A 77 -13.19 -7.12 -6.03
CA ASP A 77 -12.12 -6.44 -5.30
C ASP A 77 -11.87 -7.06 -3.91
N PHE A 78 -10.93 -6.46 -3.18
CA PHE A 78 -10.47 -6.91 -1.88
C PHE A 78 -10.36 -5.74 -0.91
N VAL A 79 -10.15 -6.06 0.36
CA VAL A 79 -9.93 -5.08 1.41
C VAL A 79 -8.54 -5.31 2.01
N VAL A 80 -7.71 -4.26 2.08
CA VAL A 80 -6.38 -4.30 2.70
C VAL A 80 -6.50 -4.21 4.23
N HIS A 81 -5.71 -5.01 4.95
CA HIS A 81 -5.63 -4.99 6.40
C HIS A 81 -4.19 -5.16 6.88
N ILE A 82 -3.87 -4.68 8.08
CA ILE A 82 -2.61 -4.92 8.80
C ILE A 82 -2.85 -5.48 10.20
N GLU A 83 -2.05 -6.47 10.62
CA GLU A 83 -2.15 -7.03 11.98
C GLU A 83 -1.59 -6.07 13.03
N ASN A 84 -2.09 -6.18 14.26
CA ASN A 84 -1.62 -5.45 15.45
C ASN A 84 -1.60 -3.92 15.35
N TYR A 85 -2.38 -3.35 14.43
CA TYR A 85 -2.52 -1.91 14.28
C TYR A 85 -3.99 -1.51 14.07
N THR A 86 -4.41 -0.39 14.66
CA THR A 86 -5.76 0.15 14.56
C THR A 86 -5.70 1.62 14.16
N PHE A 87 -6.34 1.96 13.03
CA PHE A 87 -6.35 3.33 12.53
C PHE A 87 -7.35 4.21 13.28
N LEU A 88 -6.98 5.48 13.49
CA LEU A 88 -7.73 6.45 14.32
C LEU A 88 -9.16 6.68 13.84
N ASN A 89 -9.40 6.84 12.53
CA ASN A 89 -10.75 7.08 12.01
C ASN A 89 -11.55 5.78 11.82
N SER A 90 -10.92 4.63 12.05
CA SER A 90 -11.53 3.33 11.84
C SER A 90 -12.22 2.86 13.12
N LYS A 91 -13.56 2.90 13.13
CA LYS A 91 -14.38 2.48 14.29
C LYS A 91 -14.06 1.07 14.84
N LYS A 92 -13.45 0.17 14.05
CA LYS A 92 -13.03 -1.20 14.44
C LYS A 92 -11.89 -1.82 13.60
N GLY A 93 -11.18 -1.07 12.76
CA GLY A 93 -10.50 -1.69 11.61
C GLY A 93 -8.98 -1.65 11.62
N SER A 94 -8.40 -2.80 11.32
CA SER A 94 -7.06 -2.95 10.74
C SER A 94 -6.98 -2.51 9.26
N ASN A 95 -8.07 -2.04 8.68
CA ASN A 95 -8.15 -1.55 7.30
C ASN A 95 -8.11 -0.01 7.30
N PRO A 96 -7.11 0.61 6.65
CA PRO A 96 -7.03 2.06 6.51
C PRO A 96 -7.96 2.62 5.43
N SER A 97 -8.60 3.76 5.73
CA SER A 97 -9.11 4.65 4.68
C SER A 97 -7.98 5.47 4.03
N HIS A 98 -8.31 6.24 2.99
CA HIS A 98 -7.36 7.21 2.41
C HIS A 98 -6.93 8.26 3.45
N ASP A 99 -7.88 8.76 4.26
CA ASP A 99 -7.56 9.75 5.31
C ASP A 99 -6.68 9.15 6.41
N ASP A 100 -6.87 7.87 6.75
CA ASP A 100 -6.03 7.18 7.73
C ASP A 100 -4.58 7.08 7.25
N ILE A 101 -4.34 6.59 6.02
CA ILE A 101 -2.96 6.46 5.52
C ILE A 101 -2.30 7.83 5.31
N LEU A 102 -3.07 8.85 4.90
CA LEU A 102 -2.55 10.21 4.79
C LEU A 102 -2.15 10.80 6.15
N LEU A 103 -2.91 10.49 7.21
CA LEU A 103 -2.57 10.90 8.57
C LEU A 103 -1.28 10.23 9.07
N GLU A 104 -1.11 8.93 8.81
CA GLU A 104 0.13 8.22 9.15
C GLU A 104 1.35 8.80 8.42
N ILE A 105 1.21 9.09 7.12
CA ILE A 105 2.26 9.76 6.34
C ILE A 105 2.57 11.15 6.92
N GLU A 106 1.54 11.94 7.24
CA GLU A 106 1.74 13.28 7.79
C GLU A 106 2.44 13.24 9.15
N ASN A 107 2.06 12.31 10.03
CA ASN A 107 2.70 12.14 11.34
C ASN A 107 4.17 11.76 11.16
N LYS A 108 4.47 10.79 10.28
CA LYS A 108 5.85 10.41 10.01
C LYS A 108 6.66 11.59 9.44
N LEU A 109 6.10 12.38 8.52
CA LEU A 109 6.76 13.60 8.01
C LEU A 109 7.03 14.65 9.09
N LYS A 110 6.23 14.75 10.15
CA LYS A 110 6.48 15.71 11.26
C LYS A 110 7.69 15.31 12.11
N GLU A 111 8.00 14.02 12.19
CA GLU A 111 9.06 13.47 13.05
C GLU A 111 10.43 13.46 12.36
N LEU A 112 10.44 13.34 11.03
CA LEU A 112 11.68 13.22 10.26
C LEU A 112 12.43 14.55 10.13
N ASP A 113 13.76 14.47 10.09
CA ASP A 113 14.60 15.57 9.66
C ASP A 113 14.42 15.85 8.14
N ASN A 114 15.03 16.93 7.65
CA ASN A 114 14.77 17.40 6.29
C ASN A 114 15.28 16.43 5.21
N ASP A 115 16.45 15.83 5.42
CA ASP A 115 17.03 14.89 4.46
C ASP A 115 16.15 13.62 4.38
N LEU A 116 15.67 13.14 5.53
CA LEU A 116 14.78 11.98 5.59
C LEU A 116 13.38 12.27 5.06
N LYS A 117 12.86 13.49 5.21
CA LYS A 117 11.59 13.89 4.58
C LYS A 117 11.68 13.80 3.06
N GLU A 118 12.76 14.30 2.46
CA GLU A 118 12.96 14.26 1.01
C GLU A 118 13.03 12.80 0.51
N ILE A 119 13.86 11.98 1.17
CA ILE A 119 14.00 10.55 0.86
C ILE A 119 12.66 9.81 1.03
N PHE A 120 11.89 10.08 2.09
CA PHE A 120 10.60 9.44 2.30
C PHE A 120 9.57 9.85 1.22
N CYS A 121 9.55 11.13 0.84
CA CYS A 121 8.70 11.61 -0.26
C CYS A 121 9.08 10.99 -1.61
N GLU A 122 10.38 10.81 -1.89
CA GLU A 122 10.84 10.10 -3.08
C GLU A 122 10.39 8.63 -3.06
N ALA A 123 10.52 7.95 -1.91
CA ALA A 123 10.05 6.57 -1.73
C ALA A 123 8.54 6.43 -1.97
N LEU A 124 7.73 7.37 -1.46
CA LEU A 124 6.27 7.39 -1.68
C LEU A 124 5.93 7.54 -3.18
N TYR A 125 6.67 8.36 -3.91
CA TYR A 125 6.52 8.49 -5.36
C TYR A 125 6.96 7.22 -6.12
N LYS A 126 8.07 6.58 -5.72
CA LYS A 126 8.49 5.28 -6.29
C LYS A 126 7.42 4.20 -6.08
N ILE A 127 6.78 4.13 -4.90
CA ILE A 127 5.62 3.23 -4.68
C ILE A 127 4.45 3.59 -5.60
N TYR A 128 4.18 4.88 -5.80
CA TYR A 128 3.21 5.33 -6.80
C TYR A 128 3.60 4.92 -8.24
N LEU A 129 4.87 4.70 -8.57
CA LEU A 129 5.32 4.14 -9.85
C LEU A 129 5.40 2.60 -9.88
N CYS A 130 4.90 1.92 -8.85
CA CYS A 130 4.89 0.46 -8.70
C CYS A 130 6.25 -0.17 -8.32
N ALA A 131 7.21 0.60 -7.80
CA ALA A 131 8.40 0.02 -7.18
C ALA A 131 8.03 -0.90 -6.00
N ASP A 132 8.87 -1.91 -5.73
CA ASP A 132 8.69 -2.81 -4.60
C ASP A 132 9.23 -2.17 -3.29
N PRO A 133 8.46 -2.15 -2.19
CA PRO A 133 8.90 -1.57 -0.92
C PRO A 133 10.20 -2.16 -0.38
N ASP A 134 10.44 -3.46 -0.59
CA ASP A 134 11.67 -4.11 -0.13
C ASP A 134 12.89 -3.61 -0.92
N GLU A 135 12.75 -3.31 -2.22
CA GLU A 135 13.82 -2.72 -3.04
C GLU A 135 14.14 -1.29 -2.60
N ILE A 136 13.11 -0.48 -2.39
CA ILE A 136 13.22 0.88 -1.85
C ILE A 136 13.91 0.85 -0.47
N ASN A 137 13.50 -0.07 0.40
CA ASN A 137 14.08 -0.20 1.72
C ASN A 137 15.55 -0.63 1.66
N ASN A 138 15.95 -1.48 0.70
CA ASN A 138 17.36 -1.81 0.48
C ASN A 138 18.19 -0.62 -0.02
N GLU A 139 17.59 0.25 -0.86
CA GLU A 139 18.21 1.47 -1.37
C GLU A 139 18.45 2.50 -0.25
N TYR A 140 17.41 2.84 0.51
CA TYR A 140 17.44 3.92 1.51
C TYR A 140 17.74 3.45 2.93
N LYS A 141 17.74 2.14 3.18
CA LYS A 141 18.00 1.52 4.49
C LYS A 141 17.02 1.97 5.60
N PHE A 142 15.73 2.04 5.28
CA PHE A 142 14.72 2.54 6.21
C PHE A 142 14.57 1.71 7.50
N LEU A 143 14.90 0.41 7.46
CA LEU A 143 14.94 -0.46 8.64
C LEU A 143 15.84 0.05 9.78
N ASN A 144 16.78 0.96 9.49
CA ASN A 144 17.66 1.52 10.50
C ASN A 144 17.01 2.66 11.31
N PHE A 145 15.81 3.13 10.94
CA PHE A 145 15.12 4.19 11.66
C PHE A 145 14.23 3.58 12.76
N THR A 146 14.43 4.05 13.99
CA THR A 146 13.62 3.66 15.14
C THR A 146 12.26 4.34 15.07
N ASN A 147 11.19 3.57 15.21
CA ASN A 147 9.84 4.09 15.35
C ASN A 147 9.45 4.18 16.82
N ASN A 148 8.59 5.13 17.17
CA ASN A 148 8.01 5.14 18.50
C ASN A 148 7.03 3.98 18.64
N GLU A 149 6.83 3.53 19.87
CA GLU A 149 5.86 2.47 20.17
C GLU A 149 4.45 2.90 19.76
N GLY A 150 3.76 2.05 18.98
CA GLY A 150 2.40 2.31 18.51
C GLY A 150 2.30 3.07 17.19
N GLU A 151 3.41 3.43 16.56
CA GLU A 151 3.43 4.04 15.22
C GLU A 151 3.79 3.02 14.13
N LEU A 152 3.37 3.31 12.90
CA LEU A 152 3.84 2.56 11.74
C LEU A 152 5.28 2.96 11.36
N SER A 153 6.08 1.95 11.05
CA SER A 153 7.37 2.14 10.40
C SER A 153 7.22 2.69 8.99
N ILE A 154 8.25 3.39 8.48
CA ILE A 154 8.31 3.81 7.07
C ILE A 154 8.08 2.61 6.16
N GLU A 155 8.72 1.48 6.47
CA GLU A 155 8.54 0.22 5.73
C GLU A 155 7.08 -0.23 5.72
N ALA A 156 6.41 -0.27 6.89
CA ALA A 156 5.01 -0.64 6.99
C ALA A 156 4.09 0.30 6.21
N ILE A 157 4.37 1.62 6.24
CA ILE A 157 3.62 2.63 5.46
C ILE A 157 3.78 2.37 3.96
N LEU A 158 5.01 2.16 3.46
CA LEU A 158 5.27 1.92 2.03
C LEU A 158 4.60 0.61 1.56
N LYS A 159 4.67 -0.45 2.38
CA LYS A 159 4.02 -1.74 2.10
C LYS A 159 2.49 -1.63 2.10
N LEU A 160 1.90 -0.92 3.06
CA LEU A 160 0.47 -0.64 3.07
C LEU A 160 0.04 0.14 1.82
N LEU A 161 0.80 1.19 1.49
CA LEU A 161 0.49 2.07 0.37
C LEU A 161 0.54 1.33 -0.97
N LYS A 162 1.52 0.43 -1.19
CA LYS A 162 1.55 -0.47 -2.35
C LYS A 162 0.21 -1.18 -2.54
N TRP A 163 -0.31 -1.82 -1.49
CA TRP A 163 -1.54 -2.59 -1.58
C TRP A 163 -2.79 -1.73 -1.71
N LEU A 164 -2.81 -0.53 -1.12
CA LEU A 164 -3.89 0.44 -1.34
C LEU A 164 -3.95 0.93 -2.78
N PHE A 165 -2.81 1.20 -3.41
CA PHE A 165 -2.78 1.54 -4.83
C PHE A 165 -3.23 0.38 -5.72
N ILE A 166 -2.82 -0.85 -5.43
CA ILE A 166 -3.30 -2.04 -6.15
C ILE A 166 -4.82 -2.22 -5.96
N GLU A 167 -5.37 -1.94 -4.77
CA GLU A 167 -6.82 -1.94 -4.55
C GLU A 167 -7.51 -0.92 -5.48
N GLN A 168 -6.98 0.30 -5.59
CA GLN A 168 -7.53 1.31 -6.51
C GLN A 168 -7.46 0.85 -7.97
N ASP A 169 -6.37 0.20 -8.37
CA ASP A 169 -6.16 -0.26 -9.75
C ASP A 169 -7.11 -1.40 -10.17
N ILE A 170 -7.56 -2.22 -9.21
CA ILE A 170 -8.55 -3.28 -9.43
C ILE A 170 -9.98 -2.73 -9.32
N ARG A 171 -10.27 -1.97 -8.25
CA ARG A 171 -11.62 -1.50 -7.94
C ARG A 171 -12.09 -0.36 -8.85
N TYR A 172 -11.16 0.50 -9.23
CA TYR A 172 -11.38 1.74 -9.96
C TYR A 172 -10.52 1.77 -11.23
N TRP A 173 -10.38 0.63 -11.92
CA TRP A 173 -9.53 0.46 -13.12
C TRP A 173 -9.57 1.65 -14.07
N ASN A 174 -10.78 2.11 -14.44
CA ASN A 174 -11.01 3.17 -15.42
C ASN A 174 -11.21 4.56 -14.79
N TYR A 175 -10.94 4.71 -13.49
CA TYR A 175 -11.14 5.94 -12.74
C TYR A 175 -9.83 6.39 -12.07
N SER A 176 -9.85 7.59 -11.51
CA SER A 176 -8.67 8.26 -10.95
C SER A 176 -8.38 7.91 -9.49
N GLY A 177 -8.89 6.78 -8.96
CA GLY A 177 -8.74 6.43 -7.54
C GLY A 177 -7.29 6.41 -7.05
N ARG A 178 -6.37 5.85 -7.86
CA ARG A 178 -4.92 5.86 -7.59
C ARG A 178 -4.37 7.29 -7.55
N ASN A 179 -4.73 8.10 -8.53
CA ASN A 179 -4.25 9.48 -8.65
C ASN A 179 -4.78 10.35 -7.51
N MET A 180 -6.04 10.18 -7.10
CA MET A 180 -6.62 10.94 -5.97
C MET A 180 -5.86 10.67 -4.67
N LEU A 181 -5.54 9.41 -4.38
CA LEU A 181 -4.72 9.07 -3.20
C LEU A 181 -3.32 9.68 -3.32
N PHE A 182 -2.68 9.57 -4.48
CA PHE A 182 -1.33 10.11 -4.68
C PHE A 182 -1.27 11.65 -4.61
N GLU A 183 -2.27 12.36 -5.12
CA GLU A 183 -2.36 13.82 -4.99
C GLU A 183 -2.44 14.27 -3.52
N GLY A 184 -3.15 13.51 -2.68
CA GLY A 184 -3.14 13.72 -1.23
C GLY A 184 -1.73 13.64 -0.64
N ILE A 185 -0.97 12.61 -1.03
CA ILE A 185 0.42 12.39 -0.58
C ILE A 185 1.34 13.51 -1.09
N LYS A 186 1.22 13.88 -2.36
CA LYS A 186 2.00 14.95 -3.00
C LYS A 186 1.78 16.29 -2.30
N ASN A 187 0.54 16.60 -1.91
CA ASN A 187 0.23 17.82 -1.16
C ASN A 187 0.90 17.83 0.22
N LEU A 188 0.96 16.69 0.92
CA LEU A 188 1.70 16.57 2.17
C LEU A 188 3.20 16.80 1.96
N CYS A 189 3.81 16.09 1.00
CA CYS A 189 5.22 16.28 0.68
C CYS A 189 5.57 17.74 0.34
N ASN A 190 4.76 18.40 -0.49
CA ASN A 190 4.95 19.81 -0.81
C ASN A 190 4.83 20.72 0.43
N LYS A 191 3.85 20.46 1.30
CA LYS A 191 3.66 21.22 2.55
C LYS A 191 4.91 21.16 3.44
N TYR A 192 5.48 19.97 3.64
CA TYR A 192 6.61 19.76 4.55
C TYR A 192 7.98 20.08 3.92
N ASN A 193 8.11 20.01 2.59
CA ASN A 193 9.33 20.45 1.91
C ASN A 193 9.41 21.99 1.79
N ASN A 194 8.29 22.69 1.61
CA ASN A 194 8.30 24.16 1.50
C ASN A 194 8.57 24.87 2.83
N GLN A 195 8.27 24.24 3.97
CA GLN A 195 8.65 24.76 5.29
C GLN A 195 10.17 24.87 5.45
N ASN A 196 10.96 24.13 4.65
CA ASN A 196 12.42 24.16 4.66
C ASN A 196 13.00 25.38 3.94
N ASN A 197 12.26 26.01 3.01
CA ASN A 197 12.72 27.19 2.24
C ASN A 197 12.46 28.53 2.97
N SER A 198 11.90 28.48 4.18
CA SER A 198 11.54 29.67 4.97
C SER A 198 12.34 29.81 6.27
N SER A 199 13.40 28.99 6.45
CA SER A 199 14.30 29.03 7.62
C SER A 199 15.69 29.53 7.25
#